data_AF-A0A9X2MBD2-F1
#
_entry.id   AF-A0A9X2MBD2-F1
#
_cell.length_a   1.000
_cell.length_b   1.000
_cell.length_c   1.000
_cell.angle_alpha   90.00
_cell.angle_beta   90.00
_cell.angle_gamma   90.00
#
_symmetry.space_group_name_H-M   'P 1'
#
loop_
_entity.id
_entity.type
_entity.pdbx_description
1 polymer ?
#
loop_
_entity_poly.entity_id
_entity_poly.type
_entity_poly.pdbx_seq_one_letter_code
_entity_poly.pdbx_strand_id
1 'polypeptide(L)'
;MKNIDKSIELFYEVKELENFKLKEEEAKLIIDYMEGHDYIIKSDGKNLYIADVQDEEDIEKENIKDIVMRVIEWNQSLIDDIQIDMNNIRPDKLGRKLSKLQEDEKVLSNLFEILSREPMTQLENDDICETIRKILKNEIDMEQIEDIIINKIEVMGSRRSGRYRENSDLDILVEYKADMKECNVFNMLYELGLTYDNLKVDFFPNLVK
;
A
#
# COMPACT_ATOMS: atom_id res chain seq x y z
N MET A 1 9.06 -15.87 21.85
CA MET A 1 8.60 -15.42 20.52
C MET A 1 8.47 -16.63 19.63
N LYS A 2 7.52 -16.64 18.71
CA LYS A 2 7.33 -17.71 17.73
C LYS A 2 8.16 -17.39 16.49
N ASN A 3 8.86 -18.38 15.93
CA ASN A 3 9.54 -18.25 14.63
C ASN A 3 8.50 -18.23 13.49
N ILE A 4 8.81 -17.46 12.44
CA ILE A 4 8.00 -17.34 11.24
C ILE A 4 8.81 -17.92 10.08
N ASP A 5 8.58 -19.20 9.79
CA ASP A 5 9.35 -19.94 8.79
C ASP A 5 8.55 -20.19 7.49
N LYS A 6 7.36 -19.59 7.39
CA LYS A 6 6.47 -19.75 6.22
C LYS A 6 5.92 -18.41 5.75
N SER A 7 5.88 -18.22 4.43
CA SER A 7 5.31 -17.04 3.79
C SER A 7 3.88 -16.73 4.25
N ILE A 8 3.05 -17.76 4.41
CA ILE A 8 1.67 -17.60 4.88
C ILE A 8 1.59 -17.09 6.33
N GLU A 9 2.56 -17.47 7.17
CA GLU A 9 2.61 -17.03 8.56
C GLU A 9 3.04 -15.56 8.63
N LEU A 10 4.07 -15.18 7.86
CA LEU A 10 4.51 -13.78 7.74
C LEU A 10 3.38 -12.88 7.21
N PHE A 11 2.65 -13.35 6.20
CA PHE A 11 1.49 -12.64 5.65
C PHE A 11 0.46 -12.27 6.74
N TYR A 12 0.09 -13.23 7.60
CA TYR A 12 -0.92 -12.98 8.63
C TYR A 12 -0.38 -12.09 9.74
N GLU A 13 0.85 -12.30 10.19
CA GLU A 13 1.46 -11.48 11.24
C GLU A 13 1.57 -10.02 10.78
N VAL A 14 2.09 -9.75 9.58
CA VAL A 14 2.20 -8.38 9.05
C VAL A 14 0.83 -7.72 8.87
N LYS A 15 -0.17 -8.49 8.43
CA LYS A 15 -1.54 -8.00 8.28
C LYS A 15 -2.15 -7.58 9.61
N GLU A 16 -1.96 -8.35 10.67
CA GLU A 16 -2.56 -8.05 11.98
C GLU A 16 -1.76 -7.01 12.77
N LEU A 17 -0.42 -7.05 12.70
CA LEU A 17 0.46 -6.17 13.47
C LEU A 17 0.63 -4.78 12.84
N GLU A 18 0.70 -4.74 11.51
CA GLU A 18 1.08 -3.53 10.77
C GLU A 18 0.00 -3.08 9.78
N ASN A 19 -1.17 -3.74 9.76
CA ASN A 19 -2.29 -3.46 8.85
C ASN A 19 -1.89 -3.46 7.36
N PHE A 20 -0.82 -4.20 7.03
CA PHE A 20 -0.28 -4.30 5.68
C PHE A 20 -0.48 -5.70 5.11
N LYS A 21 -0.94 -5.78 3.86
CA LYS A 21 -1.23 -7.05 3.21
C LYS A 21 -0.14 -7.35 2.17
N LEU A 22 0.84 -8.14 2.56
CA LEU A 22 1.83 -8.71 1.64
C LEU A 22 1.13 -9.59 0.59
N LYS A 23 1.73 -9.70 -0.60
CA LYS A 23 1.44 -10.82 -1.49
C LYS A 23 2.21 -12.05 -1.02
N GLU A 24 1.71 -13.24 -1.36
CA GLU A 24 2.38 -14.49 -0.97
C GLU A 24 3.80 -14.59 -1.58
N GLU A 25 3.97 -14.11 -2.82
CA GLU A 25 5.27 -14.02 -3.50
C GLU A 25 6.26 -13.08 -2.78
N GLU A 26 5.78 -11.94 -2.27
CA GLU A 26 6.58 -10.97 -1.52
C GLU A 26 7.00 -11.55 -0.17
N ALA A 27 6.06 -12.16 0.56
CA ALA A 27 6.34 -12.81 1.84
C ALA A 27 7.32 -13.98 1.68
N LYS A 28 7.16 -14.77 0.61
CA LYS A 28 8.10 -15.86 0.29
C LYS A 28 9.49 -15.33 -0.03
N LEU A 29 9.60 -14.28 -0.84
CA LEU A 29 10.87 -13.67 -1.19
C LEU A 29 11.62 -13.21 0.07
N ILE A 30 10.93 -12.51 0.98
CA ILE A 30 11.51 -12.03 2.24
C ILE A 30 12.04 -13.21 3.09
N ILE A 31 11.23 -14.27 3.27
CA ILE A 31 11.63 -15.45 4.05
C ILE A 31 12.84 -16.15 3.41
N ASP A 32 12.81 -16.37 2.08
CA ASP A 32 13.92 -17.02 1.36
C ASP A 32 15.23 -16.22 1.53
N TYR A 33 15.17 -14.88 1.59
CA TYR A 33 16.34 -14.03 1.86
C TYR A 33 16.82 -14.09 3.30
N MET A 34 15.92 -14.08 4.28
CA MET A 34 16.27 -14.20 5.69
C MET A 34 16.99 -15.52 5.97
N GLU A 35 16.41 -16.63 5.50
CA GLU A 35 17.04 -17.95 5.62
C GLU A 35 18.41 -18.01 4.92
N GLY A 36 18.53 -17.37 3.75
CA GLY A 36 19.78 -17.32 2.99
C GLY A 36 20.90 -16.51 3.64
N HIS A 37 20.59 -15.68 4.65
CA HIS A 37 21.53 -14.83 5.37
C HIS A 37 21.61 -15.18 6.86
N ASP A 38 21.19 -16.38 7.26
CA ASP A 38 21.21 -16.86 8.65
C ASP A 38 20.40 -15.99 9.63
N TYR A 39 19.29 -15.40 9.16
CA TYR A 39 18.33 -14.67 9.99
C TYR A 39 16.97 -15.37 10.04
N ILE A 40 16.26 -15.21 11.15
CA ILE A 40 14.89 -15.68 11.33
C ILE A 40 13.99 -14.54 11.80
N ILE A 41 12.82 -14.43 11.17
CA ILE A 41 11.77 -13.52 11.64
C ILE A 41 11.02 -14.18 12.80
N LYS A 42 10.82 -13.44 13.89
CA LYS A 42 10.07 -13.87 15.08
C LYS A 42 8.93 -12.89 15.36
N SER A 43 7.87 -13.38 16.01
CA SER A 43 6.75 -12.55 16.51
C SER A 43 6.43 -12.89 17.97
N ASP A 44 6.08 -11.88 18.76
CA ASP A 44 5.46 -12.03 20.09
C ASP A 44 3.93 -11.82 20.06
N GLY A 45 3.34 -11.66 18.87
CA GLY A 45 1.94 -11.30 18.66
C GLY A 45 1.65 -9.80 18.84
N LYS A 46 2.69 -8.97 19.02
CA LYS A 46 2.59 -7.50 19.09
C LYS A 46 3.60 -6.80 18.18
N ASN A 47 4.77 -7.38 18.00
CA ASN A 47 5.85 -6.84 17.19
C ASN A 47 6.54 -7.96 16.42
N LEU A 48 7.18 -7.59 15.32
CA LEU A 48 8.14 -8.42 14.63
C LEU A 48 9.54 -8.21 15.20
N TYR A 49 10.35 -9.25 15.07
CA TYR A 49 11.73 -9.28 15.50
C TYR A 49 12.58 -10.02 14.48
N ILE A 50 13.82 -9.62 14.33
CA ILE A 50 14.85 -10.36 13.60
C ILE A 50 15.80 -10.95 14.62
N ALA A 51 16.12 -12.23 14.47
CA ALA A 51 17.12 -12.90 15.28
C ALA A 51 18.18 -13.52 14.39
N ASP A 52 19.44 -13.32 14.74
CA ASP A 52 20.56 -14.03 14.15
C ASP A 52 20.50 -15.51 14.58
N VAL A 53 20.73 -16.43 13.64
CA VAL A 53 20.74 -17.87 13.92
C VAL A 53 22.00 -18.29 14.68
N GLN A 54 23.10 -17.54 14.53
CA GLN A 54 24.40 -17.84 15.12
C GLN A 54 24.58 -17.19 16.51
N ASP A 55 23.81 -16.14 16.82
CA ASP A 55 23.80 -15.48 18.12
C ASP A 55 22.37 -15.36 18.68
N GLU A 56 21.99 -16.30 19.55
CA GLU A 56 20.63 -16.37 20.12
C GLU A 56 20.26 -15.17 21.00
N GLU A 57 21.23 -14.37 21.44
CA GLU A 57 21.00 -13.14 22.22
C GLU A 57 20.82 -11.90 21.33
N ASP A 58 21.21 -11.97 20.04
CA ASP A 58 21.04 -10.90 19.07
C ASP A 58 19.62 -10.93 18.47
N ILE A 59 18.71 -10.23 19.14
CA ILE A 59 17.32 -10.10 18.72
C ILE A 59 16.93 -8.62 18.67
N GLU A 60 16.64 -8.15 17.47
CA GLU A 60 16.26 -6.77 17.20
C GLU A 60 14.78 -6.67 16.87
N LYS A 61 14.09 -5.69 17.45
CA LYS A 61 12.69 -5.40 17.10
C LYS A 61 12.67 -4.62 15.80
N GLU A 62 11.91 -5.10 14.82
CA GLU A 62 11.76 -4.45 13.50
C GLU A 62 10.30 -4.40 13.06
N ASN A 63 9.99 -3.56 12.08
CA ASN A 63 8.74 -3.59 11.32
C ASN A 63 8.98 -4.17 9.92
N ILE A 64 7.93 -4.43 9.15
CA ILE A 64 8.09 -5.04 7.82
C ILE A 64 8.89 -4.16 6.84
N LYS A 65 8.84 -2.83 6.99
CA LYS A 65 9.58 -1.90 6.13
C LYS A 65 11.09 -2.00 6.36
N ASP A 66 11.51 -2.06 7.61
CA ASP A 66 12.92 -2.20 7.98
C ASP A 66 13.46 -3.59 7.55
N ILE A 67 12.64 -4.63 7.72
CA ILE A 67 12.92 -5.98 7.23
C ILE A 67 13.12 -6.00 5.71
N VAL A 68 12.23 -5.35 4.95
CA VAL A 68 12.34 -5.25 3.49
C VAL A 68 13.59 -4.46 3.09
N MET A 69 13.97 -3.43 3.84
CA MET A 69 15.19 -2.66 3.60
C MET A 69 16.45 -3.52 3.70
N ARG A 70 16.55 -4.39 4.73
CA ARG A 70 17.66 -5.36 4.84
C ARG A 70 17.74 -6.29 3.63
N VAL A 71 16.58 -6.82 3.21
CA VAL A 71 16.49 -7.73 2.06
C VAL A 71 16.92 -7.02 0.75
N ILE A 72 16.59 -5.73 0.59
CA ILE A 72 17.07 -4.91 -0.52
C ILE A 72 18.60 -4.78 -0.50
N GLU A 73 19.18 -4.46 0.66
CA GLU A 73 20.64 -4.32 0.80
C GLU A 73 21.37 -5.62 0.45
N TRP A 74 20.85 -6.76 0.91
CA TRP A 74 21.38 -8.08 0.56
C TRP A 74 21.23 -8.41 -0.92
N ASN A 75 20.06 -8.14 -1.53
CA ASN A 75 19.86 -8.33 -2.96
C ASN A 75 20.87 -7.52 -3.77
N GLN A 76 21.07 -6.25 -3.41
CA GLN A 76 22.05 -5.37 -4.07
C GLN A 76 23.48 -5.90 -3.91
N SER A 77 23.89 -6.29 -2.71
CA SER A 77 25.23 -6.87 -2.47
C SER A 77 25.47 -8.11 -3.33
N LEU A 78 24.48 -8.99 -3.45
CA LEU A 78 24.57 -10.19 -4.28
C LEU A 78 24.66 -9.87 -5.79
N ILE A 79 23.97 -8.81 -6.24
CA ILE A 79 24.07 -8.32 -7.62
C ILE A 79 25.49 -7.81 -7.89
N ASP A 80 26.03 -6.99 -6.99
CA ASP A 80 27.36 -6.39 -7.12
C ASP A 80 28.45 -7.47 -7.18
N ASP A 81 28.39 -8.45 -6.27
CA ASP A 81 29.32 -9.59 -6.25
C ASP A 81 29.30 -10.37 -7.57
N ILE A 82 28.10 -10.64 -8.11
CA ILE A 82 27.96 -11.37 -9.37
C ILE A 82 28.49 -10.55 -10.54
N GLN A 83 28.25 -9.24 -10.56
CA GLN A 83 28.79 -8.38 -11.62
C GLN A 83 30.32 -8.34 -11.59
N ILE A 84 30.93 -8.29 -10.40
CA ILE A 84 32.38 -8.41 -10.22
C ILE A 84 32.87 -9.77 -10.77
N ASP A 85 32.22 -10.87 -10.40
CA ASP A 85 32.60 -12.21 -10.86
C ASP A 85 32.41 -12.44 -12.36
N MET A 86 31.37 -11.83 -12.96
CA MET A 86 31.12 -11.85 -14.41
C MET A 86 32.21 -11.10 -15.17
N ASN A 87 32.69 -9.99 -14.63
CA ASN A 87 33.83 -9.27 -15.20
C ASN A 87 35.14 -10.08 -15.10
N ASN A 88 35.21 -11.01 -14.15
CA ASN A 88 36.41 -11.80 -13.92
C ASN A 88 36.47 -13.05 -14.81
N ILE A 89 35.63 -14.10 -14.69
CA ILE A 89 35.89 -15.38 -15.40
C ILE A 89 34.64 -16.22 -15.83
N ARG A 90 33.38 -15.97 -15.41
CA ARG A 90 32.26 -16.95 -15.63
C ARG A 90 30.89 -16.37 -16.04
N PRO A 91 30.61 -16.12 -17.33
CA PRO A 91 29.40 -15.40 -17.74
C PRO A 91 28.08 -16.20 -17.79
N ASP A 92 28.09 -17.52 -18.01
CA ASP A 92 26.87 -18.28 -18.39
C ASP A 92 25.93 -18.63 -17.21
N LYS A 93 26.46 -19.16 -16.11
CA LYS A 93 25.67 -19.48 -14.90
C LYS A 93 25.34 -18.22 -14.09
N LEU A 94 26.24 -17.25 -14.10
CA LEU A 94 26.08 -15.99 -13.40
C LEU A 94 24.97 -15.13 -14.04
N GLY A 95 24.82 -15.16 -15.36
CA GLY A 95 23.77 -14.44 -16.05
C GLY A 95 22.36 -14.81 -15.58
N ARG A 96 22.06 -16.10 -15.38
CA ARG A 96 20.73 -16.52 -14.87
C ARG A 96 20.49 -16.07 -13.43
N LYS A 97 21.52 -16.16 -12.58
CA LYS A 97 21.42 -15.72 -11.17
C LYS A 97 21.21 -14.21 -11.11
N LEU A 98 21.96 -13.44 -11.90
CA LEU A 98 21.81 -11.99 -12.03
C LEU A 98 20.40 -11.60 -12.49
N SER A 99 19.87 -12.24 -13.54
CA SER A 99 18.51 -11.96 -14.02
C SER A 99 17.46 -12.20 -12.93
N LYS A 100 17.58 -13.28 -12.15
CA LYS A 100 16.67 -13.52 -11.02
C LYS A 100 16.78 -12.42 -9.96
N LEU A 101 17.99 -12.05 -9.57
CA LEU A 101 18.18 -10.98 -8.57
C LEU A 101 17.61 -9.65 -9.03
N GLN A 102 17.70 -9.33 -10.32
CA GLN A 102 17.08 -8.13 -10.92
C GLN A 102 15.55 -8.22 -10.99
N GLU A 103 14.97 -9.42 -11.05
CA GLU A 103 13.53 -9.62 -10.90
C GLU A 103 13.11 -9.39 -9.44
N ASP A 104 13.87 -9.94 -8.50
CA ASP A 104 13.68 -9.74 -7.06
C ASP A 104 13.79 -8.24 -6.69
N GLU A 105 14.79 -7.53 -7.23
CA GLU A 105 14.99 -6.07 -7.05
C GLU A 105 13.74 -5.27 -7.42
N LYS A 106 13.07 -5.62 -8.52
CA LYS A 106 11.83 -4.95 -8.95
C LYS A 106 10.68 -5.18 -7.98
N VAL A 107 10.54 -6.41 -7.48
CA VAL A 107 9.51 -6.75 -6.49
C VAL A 107 9.77 -5.98 -5.20
N LEU A 108 11.01 -6.00 -4.70
CA LEU A 108 11.41 -5.32 -3.47
C LEU A 108 11.29 -3.81 -3.58
N SER A 109 11.71 -3.20 -4.69
CA SER A 109 11.59 -1.75 -4.92
C SER A 109 10.13 -1.30 -4.90
N ASN A 110 9.25 -2.00 -5.61
CA ASN A 110 7.82 -1.68 -5.60
C ASN A 110 7.19 -1.90 -4.21
N LEU A 111 7.60 -2.95 -3.49
CA LEU A 111 7.12 -3.20 -2.12
C LEU A 111 7.56 -2.08 -1.18
N PHE A 112 8.83 -1.67 -1.22
CA PHE A 112 9.36 -0.61 -0.39
C PHE A 112 8.73 0.75 -0.68
N GLU A 113 8.46 1.05 -1.95
CA GLU A 113 7.74 2.26 -2.34
C GLU A 113 6.36 2.30 -1.68
N ILE A 114 5.60 1.20 -1.74
CA ILE A 114 4.28 1.11 -1.10
C ILE A 114 4.39 1.25 0.42
N LEU A 115 5.36 0.59 1.06
CA LEU A 115 5.61 0.69 2.50
C LEU A 115 6.09 2.07 2.95
N SER A 116 6.60 2.89 2.02
CA SER A 116 7.03 4.26 2.26
C SER A 116 5.94 5.30 1.98
N ARG A 117 4.76 4.89 1.50
CA ARG A 117 3.64 5.80 1.28
C ARG A 117 2.99 6.13 2.62
N GLU A 118 2.89 7.41 2.89
CA GLU A 118 2.13 7.90 4.03
C GLU A 118 0.63 7.91 3.70
N PRO A 119 -0.23 7.57 4.67
CA PRO A 119 -1.66 7.83 4.55
C PRO A 119 -1.91 9.33 4.31
N MET A 120 -2.98 9.63 3.58
CA MET A 120 -3.48 11.00 3.48
C MET A 120 -3.67 11.60 4.88
N THR A 121 -3.13 12.80 5.08
CA THR A 121 -3.25 13.52 6.34
C THR A 121 -4.67 14.01 6.55
N GLN A 122 -5.05 14.30 7.80
CA GLN A 122 -6.37 14.86 8.10
C GLN A 122 -6.58 16.22 7.41
N LEU A 123 -5.54 17.05 7.33
CA LEU A 123 -5.62 18.36 6.67
C LEU A 123 -5.92 18.22 5.18
N GLU A 124 -5.20 17.33 4.48
CA GLU A 124 -5.46 17.05 3.06
C GLU A 124 -6.88 16.52 2.85
N ASN A 125 -7.36 15.64 3.74
CA ASN A 125 -8.73 15.11 3.67
C ASN A 125 -9.77 16.22 3.83
N ASP A 126 -9.59 17.11 4.81
CA ASP A 126 -10.51 18.21 5.07
C ASP A 126 -10.55 19.20 3.89
N ASP A 127 -9.39 19.55 3.32
CA ASP A 127 -9.28 20.45 2.16
C ASP A 127 -9.98 19.88 0.92
N ILE A 128 -9.76 18.59 0.64
CA ILE A 128 -10.45 17.87 -0.43
C ILE A 128 -11.96 17.90 -0.17
N CYS A 129 -12.40 17.48 1.01
CA CYS A 129 -13.81 17.39 1.35
C CYS A 129 -14.52 18.74 1.26
N GLU A 130 -13.86 19.84 1.67
CA GLU A 130 -14.41 21.18 1.58
C GLU A 130 -14.53 21.63 0.11
N THR A 131 -13.52 21.33 -0.71
CA THR A 131 -13.52 21.65 -2.15
C THR A 131 -14.64 20.90 -2.87
N ILE A 132 -14.73 19.59 -2.68
CA ILE A 132 -15.79 18.76 -3.26
C ILE A 132 -17.16 19.24 -2.79
N ARG A 133 -17.32 19.60 -1.50
CA ARG A 133 -18.58 20.13 -0.96
C ARG A 133 -19.01 21.41 -1.67
N LYS A 134 -18.09 22.32 -1.94
CA LYS A 134 -18.38 23.58 -2.66
C LYS A 134 -18.83 23.30 -4.08
N ILE A 135 -18.16 22.38 -4.78
CA ILE A 135 -18.52 21.98 -6.14
C ILE A 135 -19.93 21.38 -6.18
N LEU A 136 -20.21 20.40 -5.31
CA LEU A 136 -21.52 19.74 -5.28
C LEU A 136 -22.65 20.69 -4.90
N LYS A 137 -22.43 21.61 -3.96
CA LYS A 137 -23.41 22.64 -3.62
C LYS A 137 -23.71 23.55 -4.81
N ASN A 138 -22.67 24.03 -5.49
CA ASN A 138 -22.84 24.88 -6.66
C ASN A 138 -23.64 24.17 -7.76
N GLU A 139 -23.39 22.87 -7.99
CA GLU A 139 -24.14 22.11 -9.01
C GLU A 139 -25.61 21.97 -8.63
N ILE A 140 -25.90 21.58 -7.38
CA ILE A 140 -27.27 21.42 -6.87
C ILE A 140 -28.04 22.74 -6.98
N ASP A 141 -27.40 23.86 -6.61
CA ASP A 141 -28.00 25.20 -6.68
C ASP A 141 -28.27 25.62 -8.13
N MET A 142 -27.35 25.32 -9.05
CA MET A 142 -27.47 25.68 -10.48
C MET A 142 -28.59 24.90 -11.19
N GLU A 143 -28.70 23.60 -10.90
CA GLU A 143 -29.75 22.72 -11.43
C GLU A 143 -31.10 22.88 -10.69
N GLN A 144 -31.16 23.77 -9.68
CA GLN A 144 -32.34 24.02 -8.84
C GLN A 144 -32.90 22.74 -8.20
N ILE A 145 -32.02 21.84 -7.77
CA ILE A 145 -32.40 20.57 -7.16
C ILE A 145 -32.63 20.80 -5.66
N GLU A 146 -33.79 21.36 -5.31
CA GLU A 146 -34.14 21.70 -3.92
C GLU A 146 -34.21 20.47 -2.98
N ASP A 147 -34.28 19.26 -3.54
CA ASP A 147 -34.52 18.04 -2.80
C ASP A 147 -33.25 17.33 -2.33
N ILE A 148 -32.03 17.80 -2.62
CA ILE A 148 -30.78 17.13 -2.18
C ILE A 148 -30.10 17.93 -1.06
N ILE A 149 -29.93 17.29 0.10
CA ILE A 149 -29.17 17.83 1.23
C ILE A 149 -27.94 16.96 1.45
N ILE A 150 -26.75 17.53 1.30
CA ILE A 150 -25.48 16.85 1.58
C ILE A 150 -25.19 16.92 3.08
N ASN A 151 -25.15 15.77 3.74
CA ASN A 151 -24.87 15.65 5.17
C ASN A 151 -23.38 15.49 5.46
N LYS A 152 -22.69 14.67 4.66
CA LYS A 152 -21.29 14.31 4.88
C LYS A 152 -20.58 14.06 3.55
N ILE A 153 -19.32 14.47 3.50
CA ILE A 153 -18.37 14.13 2.45
C ILE A 153 -17.12 13.62 3.14
N GLU A 154 -16.59 12.51 2.67
CA GLU A 154 -15.41 11.88 3.27
C GLU A 154 -14.59 11.17 2.19
N VAL A 155 -13.27 11.38 2.22
CA VAL A 155 -12.35 10.58 1.39
C VAL A 155 -12.33 9.14 1.93
N MET A 156 -12.44 8.18 1.03
CA MET A 156 -12.38 6.75 1.34
C MET A 156 -11.34 6.04 0.46
N GLY A 157 -11.29 4.72 0.60
CA GLY A 157 -10.50 3.88 -0.28
C GLY A 157 -8.99 3.97 -0.06
N SER A 158 -8.26 3.75 -1.16
CA SER A 158 -6.83 3.42 -1.11
C SER A 158 -5.97 4.57 -0.56
N ARG A 159 -6.31 5.82 -0.94
CA ARG A 159 -5.57 7.04 -0.57
C ARG A 159 -5.64 7.35 0.92
N ARG A 160 -6.80 7.14 1.52
CA ARG A 160 -6.97 7.25 2.97
C ARG A 160 -6.13 6.23 3.75
N SER A 161 -5.92 5.05 3.17
CA SER A 161 -5.15 3.98 3.82
C SER A 161 -3.65 3.98 3.48
N GLY A 162 -3.16 4.91 2.65
CA GLY A 162 -1.77 4.90 2.15
C GLY A 162 -1.48 3.82 1.09
N ARG A 163 -2.49 3.02 0.70
CA ARG A 163 -2.33 1.87 -0.22
C ARG A 163 -2.67 2.19 -1.68
N TYR A 164 -2.71 3.46 -2.03
CA TYR A 164 -3.00 3.93 -3.38
C TYR A 164 -1.79 3.75 -4.28
N ARG A 165 -2.01 3.61 -5.60
CA ARG A 165 -0.99 3.81 -6.64
C ARG A 165 -1.08 5.25 -7.12
N GLU A 166 -0.03 5.78 -7.77
CA GLU A 166 -0.05 7.17 -8.27
C GLU A 166 -1.32 7.48 -9.09
N ASN A 167 -1.71 6.54 -9.96
CA ASN A 167 -2.89 6.65 -10.83
C ASN A 167 -4.19 6.09 -10.21
N SER A 168 -4.23 5.85 -8.89
CA SER A 168 -5.47 5.44 -8.24
C SER A 168 -6.48 6.59 -8.21
N ASP A 169 -7.75 6.27 -8.40
CA ASP A 169 -8.83 7.25 -8.33
C ASP A 169 -8.97 7.82 -6.89
N LEU A 170 -9.68 8.94 -6.76
CA LEU A 170 -10.05 9.54 -5.49
C LEU A 170 -11.48 9.13 -5.13
N ASP A 171 -11.60 8.15 -4.24
CA ASP A 171 -12.89 7.64 -3.79
C ASP A 171 -13.53 8.59 -2.75
N ILE A 172 -14.74 9.09 -3.02
CA ILE A 172 -15.46 10.03 -2.16
C ILE A 172 -16.82 9.44 -1.74
N LEU A 173 -17.01 9.26 -0.44
CA LEU A 173 -18.33 8.98 0.13
C LEU A 173 -19.13 10.28 0.21
N VAL A 174 -20.36 10.27 -0.29
CA VAL A 174 -21.31 11.38 -0.15
C VAL A 174 -22.55 10.86 0.59
N GLU A 175 -22.71 11.22 1.87
CA GLU A 175 -23.96 10.96 2.57
C GLU A 175 -24.92 12.12 2.32
N TYR A 176 -26.13 11.79 1.87
CA TYR A 176 -27.13 12.78 1.49
C TYR A 176 -28.54 12.37 1.91
N LYS A 177 -29.42 13.35 2.07
CA LYS A 177 -30.87 13.16 2.11
C LYS A 177 -31.45 13.63 0.79
N ALA A 178 -32.37 12.87 0.21
CA ALA A 178 -33.16 13.37 -0.89
C ALA A 178 -34.55 12.74 -0.99
N ASP A 179 -35.50 13.50 -1.55
CA ASP A 179 -36.82 13.00 -1.96
C ASP A 179 -36.83 12.58 -3.44
N MET A 180 -35.81 11.83 -3.85
CA MET A 180 -35.70 11.29 -5.20
C MET A 180 -35.08 9.90 -5.22
N LYS A 181 -35.17 9.23 -6.37
CA LYS A 181 -34.57 7.91 -6.54
C LYS A 181 -33.04 8.02 -6.50
N GLU A 182 -32.42 7.13 -5.74
CA GLU A 182 -30.96 7.01 -5.59
C GLU A 182 -30.21 6.96 -6.94
N CYS A 183 -30.79 6.29 -7.96
CA CYS A 183 -30.20 6.23 -9.29
C CYS A 183 -30.03 7.60 -9.96
N ASN A 184 -30.89 8.56 -9.65
CA ASN A 184 -30.79 9.91 -10.22
C ASN A 184 -29.59 10.65 -9.62
N VAL A 185 -29.39 10.53 -8.31
CA VAL A 185 -28.24 11.12 -7.62
C VAL A 185 -26.94 10.47 -8.07
N PHE A 186 -26.93 9.15 -8.23
CA PHE A 186 -25.78 8.43 -8.77
C PHE A 186 -25.41 8.92 -10.18
N ASN A 187 -26.39 9.01 -11.09
CA ASN A 187 -26.14 9.48 -12.45
C ASN A 187 -25.63 10.93 -12.47
N MET A 188 -26.25 11.82 -11.68
CA MET A 188 -25.82 13.22 -11.55
C MET A 188 -24.35 13.31 -11.10
N LEU A 189 -23.96 12.58 -10.04
CA LEU A 189 -22.59 12.58 -9.54
C LEU A 189 -21.60 11.99 -10.56
N TYR A 190 -22.01 10.97 -11.31
CA TYR A 190 -21.18 10.37 -12.35
C TYR A 190 -20.98 11.32 -13.55
N GLU A 191 -22.02 12.03 -13.96
CA GLU A 191 -22.01 12.95 -15.10
C GLU A 191 -21.15 14.20 -14.85
N LEU A 192 -20.90 14.57 -13.59
CA LEU A 192 -19.95 15.63 -13.23
C LEU A 192 -18.55 15.41 -13.80
N GLY A 193 -18.12 14.15 -13.98
CA GLY A 193 -16.80 13.83 -14.52
C GLY A 193 -15.65 14.49 -13.75
N LEU A 194 -15.82 14.67 -12.43
CA LEU A 194 -14.96 15.54 -11.64
C LEU A 194 -13.53 14.99 -11.55
N THR A 195 -12.57 15.91 -11.57
CA THR A 195 -11.17 15.63 -11.27
C THR A 195 -10.67 16.55 -10.16
N TYR A 196 -9.77 16.04 -9.33
CA TYR A 196 -9.07 16.78 -8.29
C TYR A 196 -7.57 16.49 -8.42
N ASP A 197 -6.74 17.51 -8.62
CA ASP A 197 -5.30 17.34 -8.89
C ASP A 197 -4.96 16.30 -9.98
N ASN A 198 -5.71 16.34 -11.09
CA ASN A 198 -5.64 15.38 -12.21
C ASN A 198 -6.04 13.93 -11.85
N LEU A 199 -6.54 13.68 -10.65
CA LEU A 199 -7.11 12.40 -10.25
C LEU A 199 -8.59 12.38 -10.56
N LYS A 200 -9.07 11.29 -11.17
CA LYS A 200 -10.50 11.06 -11.35
C LYS A 200 -11.16 10.86 -9.99
N VAL A 201 -12.27 11.55 -9.76
CA VAL A 201 -13.07 11.42 -8.54
C VAL A 201 -14.17 10.39 -8.77
N ASP A 202 -14.18 9.35 -7.94
CA ASP A 202 -15.23 8.32 -7.96
C ASP A 202 -16.14 8.52 -6.75
N PHE A 203 -17.41 8.82 -7.03
CA PHE A 203 -18.41 9.09 -6.00
C PHE A 203 -19.13 7.83 -5.55
N PHE A 204 -19.27 7.68 -4.24
CA PHE A 204 -20.05 6.66 -3.56
C PHE A 204 -21.21 7.34 -2.82
N PRO A 205 -22.36 7.54 -3.47
CA PRO A 205 -23.53 8.11 -2.82
C PRO A 205 -24.13 7.16 -1.79
N ASN A 206 -24.51 7.67 -0.62
CA ASN A 206 -25.20 6.93 0.43
C ASN A 206 -26.41 7.72 0.94
N LEU A 207 -27.62 7.22 0.68
CA LEU A 207 -28.87 7.85 1.12
C LEU A 207 -29.08 7.61 2.63
N VAL A 208 -29.10 8.68 3.42
CA VAL A 208 -29.39 8.63 4.86
C VAL A 208 -30.80 9.11 5.16
N LYS A 209 -31.53 8.37 6.00
CA LYS A 209 -32.93 8.67 6.37
C LYS A 209 -33.02 9.76 7.45
#